data_AF-A0A1H4SHK7-F1
#
_entry.id   AF-A0A1H4SHK7-F1
#
_cell.length_a   1.000
_cell.length_b   1.000
_cell.length_c   1.000
_cell.angle_alpha   90.00
_cell.angle_beta   90.00
_cell.angle_gamma   90.00
#
_symmetry.space_group_name_H-M   'P 1'
#
loop_
_entity.id
_entity.type
_entity.pdbx_description
1 polymer ?
#
loop_
_entity_poly.entity_id
_entity_poly.type
_entity_poly.pdbx_seq_one_letter_code
_entity_poly.pdbx_strand_id
1 'polypeptide(L)'
;MPEDTHRIVARFVPQAWVRDYAVEVDPYGPTTWDVTDQIVAMGEYAALALVDDQYATDDLRNHPNAPQWVKDWTGPFYVEVQQAIEDYFGRGE
;
A
#
# COMPACT_ATOMS: atom_id res chain seq x y z
N MET A 1 2.09 26.16 10.61
CA MET A 1 1.50 25.16 9.68
C MET A 1 2.37 23.93 9.88
N PRO A 2 1.89 22.84 10.51
CA PRO A 2 2.77 21.70 10.72
C PRO A 2 3.05 21.07 9.35
N GLU A 3 4.32 21.17 8.96
CA GLU A 3 4.92 20.49 7.83
C GLU A 3 5.12 19.03 8.23
N ASP A 4 4.01 18.28 8.29
CA ASP A 4 4.07 16.84 8.39
C ASP A 4 4.65 16.32 7.07
N THR A 5 5.98 16.24 7.02
CA THR A 5 6.72 15.73 5.86
C THR A 5 6.66 14.19 5.82
N HIS A 6 5.84 13.60 6.67
CA HIS A 6 5.69 12.17 6.83
C HIS A 6 4.64 11.69 5.84
N ARG A 7 5.08 10.97 4.81
CA ARG A 7 4.20 10.44 3.77
C ARG A 7 4.03 8.95 3.99
N ILE A 8 2.78 8.51 4.00
CA ILE A 8 2.45 7.10 4.02
C ILE A 8 2.52 6.60 2.58
N VAL A 9 3.57 5.84 2.29
CA VAL A 9 3.83 5.26 0.98
C VAL A 9 3.46 3.79 1.03
N ALA A 10 2.47 3.40 0.23
CA ALA A 10 2.15 1.99 0.05
C ALA A 10 3.14 1.37 -0.93
N ARG A 11 3.59 0.13 -0.67
CA ARG A 11 4.44 -0.66 -1.56
C ARG A 11 3.67 -1.87 -2.08
N PHE A 12 3.54 -1.97 -3.39
CA PHE A 12 2.92 -3.10 -4.07
C PHE A 12 3.96 -4.13 -4.47
N VAL A 13 3.73 -5.37 -4.07
CA VAL A 13 4.62 -6.48 -4.39
C VAL A 13 3.88 -7.43 -5.34
N PRO A 14 4.15 -7.36 -6.66
CA PRO A 14 3.52 -8.25 -7.61
C PRO A 14 4.06 -9.66 -7.44
N GLN A 15 3.17 -10.64 -7.47
CA GLN A 15 3.51 -12.05 -7.43
C GLN A 15 2.88 -12.79 -8.62
N ALA A 16 3.52 -13.87 -9.06
CA ALA A 16 2.98 -14.75 -10.08
C ALA A 16 3.02 -16.19 -9.61
N TRP A 17 1.97 -16.93 -9.96
CA TRP A 17 1.93 -18.37 -9.75
C TRP A 17 2.87 -19.07 -10.73
N VAL A 18 3.92 -19.68 -10.20
CA VAL A 18 4.85 -20.54 -10.95
C VAL A 18 4.79 -21.92 -10.33
N ARG A 19 4.22 -22.90 -11.04
CA ARG A 19 4.24 -24.32 -10.63
C ARG A 19 3.81 -24.55 -9.17
N ASP A 20 2.66 -24.01 -8.78
CA ASP A 20 2.03 -24.13 -7.45
C ASP A 20 2.63 -23.29 -6.31
N TYR A 21 3.59 -22.39 -6.58
CA TYR A 21 4.02 -21.39 -5.60
C TYR A 21 3.95 -19.98 -6.17
N ALA A 22 3.56 -19.01 -5.34
CA ALA A 22 3.61 -17.60 -5.69
C ALA A 22 5.05 -17.11 -5.52
N VAL A 23 5.63 -16.57 -6.59
CA VAL A 23 6.94 -15.89 -6.54
C VAL A 23 6.75 -14.41 -6.78
N GLU A 24 7.54 -13.60 -6.08
CA GLU A 24 7.69 -12.19 -6.42
C GLU A 24 8.27 -12.06 -7.83
N VAL A 25 7.69 -11.18 -8.62
CA VAL A 25 8.10 -10.94 -10.01
C VAL A 25 8.53 -9.51 -10.22
N ASP A 26 9.33 -9.28 -11.25
CA ASP A 26 9.79 -7.95 -11.59
C ASP A 26 8.60 -7.01 -11.89
N PRO A 27 8.50 -5.88 -11.18
CA PRO A 27 7.47 -4.90 -11.45
C PRO A 27 7.72 -4.19 -12.78
N TYR A 28 6.65 -3.90 -13.51
CA TYR A 28 6.73 -3.16 -14.77
C TYR A 28 7.09 -1.67 -14.59
N GLY A 29 6.98 -1.14 -13.37
CA GLY A 29 7.19 0.26 -13.09
C GLY A 29 7.22 0.55 -11.60
N PRO A 30 6.91 1.80 -11.19
CA PRO A 30 6.90 2.16 -9.77
C PRO A 30 5.88 1.30 -9.03
N THR A 31 6.34 0.63 -7.98
CA THR A 31 5.52 -0.18 -7.07
C THR A 31 5.03 0.60 -5.88
N THR A 32 5.52 1.83 -5.71
CA THR A 32 5.22 2.65 -4.56
C THR A 32 4.43 3.88 -4.96
N TRP A 33 3.41 4.23 -4.17
CA TRP A 33 2.65 5.46 -4.34
C TRP A 33 2.26 6.05 -3.00
N ASP A 34 2.03 7.36 -3.00
CA ASP A 34 1.55 8.09 -1.84
C ASP A 34 0.06 7.79 -1.62
N VAL A 35 -0.25 7.30 -0.42
CA VAL A 35 -1.61 7.06 0.10
C VAL A 35 -1.91 7.93 1.31
N THR A 36 -1.03 8.89 1.65
CA THR A 36 -1.13 9.73 2.84
C THR A 36 -2.51 10.37 2.96
N ASP A 37 -3.01 10.96 1.87
CA ASP A 37 -4.32 11.63 1.84
C ASP A 37 -5.48 10.66 2.17
N GLN A 38 -5.49 9.47 1.56
CA GLN A 38 -6.52 8.46 1.81
C GLN A 38 -6.46 7.95 3.25
N ILE A 39 -5.27 7.69 3.78
CA ILE A 39 -5.09 7.18 5.14
C ILE A 39 -5.48 8.24 6.18
N VAL A 40 -5.06 9.49 6.00
CA VAL A 40 -5.44 10.62 6.85
C VAL A 40 -6.95 10.87 6.78
N ALA A 41 -7.56 10.78 5.59
CA ALA A 41 -9.00 10.93 5.41
C ALA A 41 -9.82 9.81 6.06
N MET A 42 -9.30 8.57 6.10
CA MET A 42 -9.93 7.42 6.77
C MET A 42 -9.86 7.55 8.30
N GLY A 43 -8.82 8.20 8.82
CA GLY A 43 -8.59 8.46 10.23
C GLY A 43 -7.72 7.40 10.92
N GLU A 44 -6.99 7.80 11.97
CA GLU A 44 -6.00 6.97 12.69
C GLU A 44 -6.50 5.56 13.04
N TYR A 45 -7.69 5.44 13.62
CA TYR A 45 -8.20 4.15 14.07
C TYR A 45 -8.45 3.18 12.91
N ALA A 46 -8.95 3.69 11.77
CA ALA A 46 -9.16 2.89 10.58
C ALA A 46 -7.84 2.60 9.86
N ALA A 47 -6.92 3.57 9.87
CA ALA A 47 -5.58 3.44 9.33
C ALA A 47 -4.77 2.35 10.04
N LEU A 48 -4.71 2.39 11.39
CA LEU A 48 -4.02 1.38 12.20
C LEU A 48 -4.69 0.00 12.12
N ALA A 49 -5.97 -0.05 11.73
CA ALA A 49 -6.67 -1.31 11.45
C ALA A 49 -6.35 -1.87 10.05
N LEU A 50 -5.63 -1.14 9.18
CA LEU A 50 -5.14 -1.67 7.90
C LEU A 50 -3.95 -2.59 8.16
N VAL A 51 -4.21 -3.89 8.04
CA VAL A 51 -3.18 -4.93 8.03
C VAL A 51 -2.79 -5.22 6.58
N ASP A 52 -1.51 -5.48 6.33
CA ASP A 52 -1.04 -6.03 5.06
C ASP A 52 -1.84 -7.28 4.67
N ASP A 53 -2.00 -7.53 3.36
CA ASP A 53 -2.71 -8.71 2.83
C ASP A 53 -4.23 -8.76 3.10
N GLN A 54 -4.84 -7.69 3.64
CA GLN A 54 -6.29 -7.59 3.82
C GLN A 54 -7.01 -6.95 2.64
N TYR A 55 -8.31 -7.26 2.48
CA TYR A 55 -9.20 -6.72 1.45
C TYR A 55 -9.21 -5.18 1.38
N ALA A 56 -8.92 -4.50 2.49
CA ALA A 56 -8.81 -3.05 2.55
C ALA A 56 -7.54 -2.50 1.89
N THR A 57 -6.47 -3.29 1.82
CA THR A 57 -5.24 -2.94 1.08
C THR A 57 -5.35 -3.24 -0.42
N ASP A 58 -6.21 -4.19 -0.82
CA ASP A 58 -6.57 -4.40 -2.24
C ASP A 58 -7.22 -3.14 -2.83
N ASP A 59 -8.05 -2.43 -2.05
CA ASP A 59 -8.65 -1.16 -2.48
C ASP A 59 -7.60 -0.07 -2.80
N LEU A 60 -6.44 -0.09 -2.12
CA LEU A 60 -5.34 0.84 -2.40
C LEU A 60 -4.79 0.68 -3.83
N ARG A 61 -4.96 -0.49 -4.47
CA ARG A 61 -4.59 -0.68 -5.88
C ARG A 61 -5.42 0.23 -6.80
N ASN A 62 -6.67 0.55 -6.41
CA ASN A 62 -7.59 1.38 -7.16
C ASN A 62 -7.37 2.88 -6.91
N HIS A 63 -6.41 3.24 -6.03
CA HIS A 63 -6.09 4.62 -5.71
C HIS A 63 -5.80 5.43 -6.98
N PRO A 64 -6.25 6.70 -7.09
CA PRO A 64 -5.97 7.53 -8.27
C PRO A 64 -4.47 7.66 -8.56
N ASN A 65 -3.64 7.79 -7.51
CA ASN A 65 -2.17 7.81 -7.60
C ASN A 65 -1.52 6.44 -7.91
N ALA A 66 -2.27 5.33 -7.83
CA ALA A 66 -1.70 4.03 -8.14
C ALA A 66 -1.41 3.91 -9.64
N PRO A 67 -0.26 3.34 -10.02
CA PRO A 67 0.12 3.24 -11.42
C PRO A 67 -0.80 2.28 -12.17
N GLN A 68 -1.01 2.55 -13.45
CA GLN A 68 -2.01 1.83 -14.24
C GLN A 68 -1.70 0.33 -14.38
N TRP A 69 -0.42 -0.04 -14.39
CA TRP A 69 -0.01 -1.45 -14.42
C TRP A 69 -0.36 -2.20 -13.12
N VAL A 70 -0.40 -1.52 -11.97
CA VAL A 70 -0.85 -2.07 -10.69
C VAL A 70 -2.36 -2.33 -10.74
N LYS A 71 -3.12 -1.41 -11.33
CA LYS A 71 -4.57 -1.54 -11.53
C LYS A 71 -4.91 -2.70 -12.47
N ASP A 72 -4.09 -2.90 -13.50
CA ASP A 72 -4.24 -3.97 -14.50
C ASP A 72 -3.67 -5.32 -14.04
N TRP A 73 -2.98 -5.36 -12.90
CA TRP A 73 -2.38 -6.58 -12.37
C TRP A 73 -3.46 -7.62 -12.04
N THR A 74 -3.32 -8.79 -12.65
CA THR A 74 -4.24 -9.93 -12.55
C THR A 74 -3.63 -11.13 -11.81
N GLY A 75 -2.35 -11.06 -11.46
CA GLY A 75 -1.68 -12.05 -10.62
C GLY A 75 -1.96 -11.84 -9.12
N PRO A 76 -1.51 -12.78 -8.25
CA PRO A 76 -1.46 -12.52 -6.82
C PRO A 76 -0.56 -11.31 -6.54
N PHE A 77 -0.85 -10.60 -5.47
CA PHE A 77 -0.05 -9.47 -5.02
C PHE A 77 -0.36 -9.22 -3.54
N TYR A 78 0.54 -8.54 -2.88
CA TYR A 78 0.27 -7.98 -1.56
C TYR A 78 0.72 -6.52 -1.52
N VAL A 79 0.08 -5.72 -0.66
CA VAL A 79 0.41 -4.31 -0.46
C VAL A 79 0.90 -4.12 0.97
N GLU A 80 2.13 -3.64 1.09
CA GLU A 80 2.73 -3.28 2.37
C GLU A 80 2.49 -1.80 2.63
N VAL A 81 1.72 -1.51 3.67
CA VAL A 81 1.44 -0.15 4.12
C VAL A 81 1.45 -0.02 5.64
N GLN A 82 1.24 -1.14 6.36
CA GLN A 82 1.19 -1.19 7.82
C GLN A 82 2.38 -0.49 8.48
N GLN A 83 3.61 -0.85 8.09
CA GLN A 83 4.81 -0.27 8.70
C GLN A 83 4.90 1.26 8.51
N ALA A 84 4.44 1.77 7.36
CA ALA A 84 4.44 3.20 7.06
C ALA A 84 3.36 3.95 7.86
N ILE A 85 2.21 3.31 8.07
CA ILE A 85 1.13 3.82 8.93
C ILE A 85 1.59 3.85 10.38
N GLU A 86 2.19 2.76 10.87
CA GLU A 86 2.71 2.68 12.23
C GLU A 86 3.83 3.70 12.48
N ASP A 87 4.74 3.95 11.53
CA ASP A 87 5.77 5.00 11.69
C ASP A 87 5.16 6.41 11.64
N TYR A 88 4.07 6.61 10.89
CA TYR A 88 3.34 7.87 10.83
C TYR A 88 2.58 8.17 12.13
N PHE A 89 1.78 7.22 12.63
CA PHE A 89 0.96 7.41 13.83
C PHE A 89 1.71 7.10 15.13
N GLY A 90 2.69 6.20 15.12
CA GLY A 90 3.45 5.75 16.28
C GLY A 90 4.56 6.71 16.74
N ARG A 91 4.86 7.77 15.98
CA ARG A 91 5.76 8.85 16.43
C ARG A 91 5.06 9.97 17.22
N GLY A 92 3.77 9.83 17.49
CA GLY A 92 3.03 10.70 18.41
C GLY A 92 3.23 10.33 19.88
N GLU A 93 4.46 10.37 20.41
CA GLU A 93 4.74 10.42 21.86
C GLU A 93 5.48 11.70 22.26
#